data_AF-A0ABD1WF57-F1
#
_entry.id   AF-A0ABD1WF57-F1
#
_cell.length_a   1.000
_cell.length_b   1.000
_cell.length_c   1.000
_cell.angle_alpha   90.00
_cell.angle_beta   90.00
_cell.angle_gamma   90.00
#
_symmetry.space_group_name_H-M   'P 1'
#
loop_
_entity.id
_entity.type
_entity.pdbx_description
1 polymer ?
#
loop_
_entity_poly.entity_id
_entity_poly.type
_entity_poly.pdbx_seq_one_letter_code
_entity_poly.pdbx_strand_id
1 'polypeptide(L)'
;MGSWVDMFIGGTDPSTTAMDWIMSELMRNPRVMEMAQDEIRQAFKGKKTIEKSDAQKLKYLKLIIKESLRIHPVTHLLPRACRVECEVDGYTIPMKAKVTVIYGL
;
A
#
# COMPACT_ATOMS: atom_id res chain seq x y z
N MET A 1 7.64 4.80 24.46
CA MET A 1 8.30 4.31 23.24
C MET A 1 8.98 5.51 22.60
N GLY A 2 10.28 5.43 22.25
CA GLY A 2 10.97 6.55 21.63
C GLY A 2 10.53 6.72 20.17
N SER A 3 10.46 7.96 19.68
CA SER A 3 10.03 8.32 18.33
C SER A 3 10.67 7.49 17.20
N TRP A 4 11.90 7.02 17.39
CA TRP A 4 12.60 6.16 16.43
C TRP A 4 11.99 4.77 16.29
N VAL A 5 11.49 4.17 17.38
CA VAL A 5 10.86 2.84 17.36
C VAL A 5 9.59 2.88 16.53
N ASP A 6 8.76 3.90 16.74
CA ASP A 6 7.52 4.09 15.98
C ASP A 6 7.82 4.30 14.48
N MET A 7 8.91 5.01 14.15
CA MET A 7 9.37 5.18 12.77
C MET A 7 9.77 3.85 12.11
N PHE A 8 10.53 3.00 12.81
CA PHE A 8 10.97 1.71 12.26
C PHE A 8 9.81 0.73 12.10
N ILE A 9 8.93 0.63 13.10
CA ILE A 9 7.75 -0.24 13.06
C ILE A 9 6.82 0.22 11.93
N GLY A 10 6.51 1.52 11.86
CA GLY A 10 5.66 2.09 10.82
C GLY A 10 6.21 1.95 9.40
N GLY A 11 7.53 1.84 9.23
CA GLY A 11 8.16 1.61 7.93
C GLY A 11 8.29 0.14 7.54
N THR A 12 8.52 -0.75 8.50
CA THR A 12 8.92 -2.15 8.22
C THR A 12 7.72 -3.06 8.08
N ASP A 13 6.88 -3.18 9.12
CA ASP A 13 5.80 -4.16 9.16
C ASP A 13 4.80 -3.98 8.00
N PRO A 14 4.39 -2.74 7.66
CA PRO A 14 3.50 -2.53 6.54
C PRO A 14 4.14 -2.89 5.19
N SER A 15 5.43 -2.58 5.02
CA SER A 15 6.15 -2.86 3.78
C SER A 15 6.30 -4.36 3.55
N THR A 16 6.64 -5.12 4.60
CA THR A 16 6.75 -6.59 4.53
C THR A 16 5.41 -7.22 4.20
N THR A 17 4.34 -6.80 4.89
CA THR A 17 2.98 -7.30 4.63
C THR A 17 2.53 -7.01 3.19
N ALA A 18 2.84 -5.82 2.66
CA ALA A 18 2.57 -5.48 1.27
C ALA A 18 3.28 -6.44 0.30
N MET A 19 4.55 -6.75 0.55
CA MET A 19 5.33 -7.66 -0.27
C MET A 19 4.75 -9.07 -0.26
N ASP A 20 4.35 -9.58 0.91
CA ASP A 20 3.75 -10.91 1.04
C ASP A 20 2.47 -11.03 0.19
N TRP A 21 1.59 -10.01 0.24
CA TRP A 21 0.38 -9.98 -0.58
C TRP A 21 0.68 -9.91 -2.08
N ILE A 22 1.60 -9.02 -2.48
CA ILE A 22 2.00 -8.89 -3.90
C ILE A 22 2.56 -10.22 -4.42
N MET A 23 3.44 -10.88 -3.66
CA MET A 23 4.03 -12.16 -4.07
C MET A 23 2.98 -13.25 -4.15
N SER A 24 2.06 -13.32 -3.18
CA SER A 24 0.93 -14.26 -3.21
C SER A 24 0.05 -14.08 -4.46
N GLU A 25 -0.29 -12.84 -4.81
CA GLU A 25 -1.11 -12.54 -5.99
C GLU A 25 -0.39 -12.81 -7.31
N LEU A 26 0.92 -12.58 -7.36
CA LEU A 26 1.75 -12.91 -8.53
C LEU A 26 1.89 -14.43 -8.72
N MET A 27 2.10 -15.18 -7.63
CA MET A 27 2.17 -16.64 -7.68
C MET A 27 0.85 -17.26 -8.12
N ARG A 28 -0.29 -16.65 -7.74
CA ARG A 28 -1.62 -17.08 -8.18
C ARG A 28 -1.89 -16.77 -9.66
N ASN A 29 -1.23 -15.78 -10.25
CA ASN A 29 -1.42 -15.34 -11.63
C ASN A 29 -0.10 -15.37 -12.45
N PRO A 30 0.36 -16.56 -12.90
CA PRO A 30 1.64 -16.71 -13.60
C PRO A 30 1.80 -15.79 -14.82
N ARG A 31 0.71 -15.52 -15.55
CA ARG A 31 0.70 -14.60 -16.70
C ARG A 31 1.08 -13.17 -16.31
N VAL A 32 0.55 -12.67 -15.19
CA VAL A 32 0.87 -11.32 -14.68
C VAL A 32 2.31 -11.26 -14.20
N MET A 33 2.79 -12.35 -13.58
CA MET A 33 4.18 -12.48 -13.16
C MET A 33 5.14 -12.44 -14.37
N GLU A 34 4.83 -13.15 -15.45
CA GLU A 34 5.63 -13.12 -16.68
C GLU A 34 5.69 -11.71 -17.27
N MET A 35 4.54 -11.03 -17.40
CA MET A 35 4.49 -9.65 -17.90
C MET A 35 5.31 -8.67 -17.04
N ALA A 36 5.29 -8.83 -15.72
CA ALA A 36 6.08 -8.00 -14.80
C ALA A 36 7.59 -8.25 -14.95
N GLN A 37 7.99 -9.52 -15.09
CA GLN A 37 9.38 -9.90 -15.33
C GLN A 37 9.88 -9.38 -16.67
N ASP A 38 9.05 -9.43 -17.71
CA ASP A 38 9.37 -8.90 -19.03
C ASP A 38 9.55 -7.39 -19.01
N GLU A 39 8.68 -6.64 -18.32
CA GLU A 39 8.83 -5.19 -18.14
C GLU A 39 10.19 -4.87 -17.49
N ILE A 40 10.56 -5.59 -16.43
CA ILE A 40 11.82 -5.38 -15.71
C ILE A 40 13.02 -5.70 -16.61
N ARG A 41 12.98 -6.84 -17.31
CA ARG A 41 14.05 -7.27 -18.24
C ARG A 41 14.23 -6.28 -19.37
N GLN A 42 13.16 -5.73 -19.92
CA GLN A 42 13.21 -4.72 -20.97
C GLN A 42 13.71 -3.37 -20.45
N ALA A 43 13.19 -2.92 -19.29
CA ALA A 43 13.55 -1.63 -18.72
C ALA A 43 15.02 -1.53 -18.29
N PHE A 44 15.62 -2.66 -17.88
CA PHE A 44 17.00 -2.71 -17.38
C PHE A 44 17.97 -3.45 -18.29
N LYS A 45 17.58 -3.76 -19.53
CA LYS A 45 18.44 -4.47 -20.49
C LYS A 45 19.77 -3.72 -20.69
N GLY A 46 20.88 -4.37 -20.33
CA GLY A 46 22.24 -3.82 -20.50
C GLY A 46 22.67 -2.81 -19.44
N LYS A 47 21.85 -2.52 -18.42
CA LYS A 47 22.27 -1.69 -17.28
C LYS A 47 23.01 -2.53 -16.23
N LYS A 48 24.19 -2.06 -15.81
CA LYS A 48 24.97 -2.66 -14.71
C LYS A 48 24.54 -2.15 -13.33
N THR A 49 24.01 -0.92 -13.26
CA THR A 49 23.56 -0.27 -12.02
C THR A 49 22.16 0.27 -12.22
N ILE A 50 21.28 -0.01 -11.25
CA ILE A 50 19.89 0.46 -11.23
C ILE A 50 19.82 1.64 -10.26
N GLU A 51 19.35 2.78 -10.75
CA GLU A 51 19.14 3.96 -9.91
C GLU A 51 17.69 4.04 -9.43
N LYS A 52 17.42 4.82 -8.37
CA LYS A 52 16.06 5.06 -7.88
C LYS A 52 15.16 5.69 -8.95
N SER A 53 15.72 6.50 -9.84
CA SER A 53 15.04 7.11 -10.99
C SER A 53 14.52 6.06 -11.98
N ASP A 54 15.23 4.94 -12.12
CA ASP A 54 14.87 3.86 -13.03
C ASP A 54 13.62 3.10 -12.59
N ALA A 55 13.36 3.02 -11.28
CA ALA A 55 12.12 2.47 -10.75
C ALA A 55 10.88 3.25 -11.23
N GLN A 56 11.04 4.50 -11.68
CA GLN A 56 9.92 5.24 -12.25
C GLN A 56 9.44 4.70 -13.60
N LYS A 57 10.32 4.01 -14.34
CA LYS A 57 10.04 3.46 -15.68
C LYS A 57 9.16 2.20 -15.64
N LEU A 58 9.11 1.50 -14.51
CA LEU A 58 8.30 0.31 -14.30
C LEU A 58 6.84 0.72 -14.06
N LYS A 59 6.08 0.87 -15.14
CA LYS A 59 4.69 1.34 -15.09
C LYS A 59 3.76 0.21 -14.68
N TYR A 60 3.94 -0.98 -15.25
CA TYR A 60 3.13 -2.16 -14.98
C TYR A 60 3.35 -2.65 -13.55
N LEU A 61 4.60 -2.71 -13.07
CA LEU A 61 4.88 -3.06 -11.68
C LEU A 61 4.17 -2.12 -10.68
N LYS A 62 4.13 -0.81 -10.96
CA LYS A 62 3.38 0.15 -10.13
C LYS A 62 1.88 -0.14 -10.12
N LEU A 63 1.30 -0.58 -11.23
CA LEU A 63 -0.10 -0.97 -11.31
C LEU A 63 -0.37 -2.22 -10.48
N ILE A 64 0.51 -3.23 -10.55
CA ILE A 64 0.41 -4.44 -9.72
C ILE A 64 0.43 -4.09 -8.23
N ILE A 65 1.36 -3.22 -7.79
CA ILE A 65 1.44 -2.78 -6.39
C ILE A 65 0.13 -2.09 -5.98
N LYS A 66 -0.38 -1.17 -6.81
CA LYS A 66 -1.63 -0.45 -6.52
C LYS A 66 -2.83 -1.39 -6.43
N GLU A 67 -2.95 -2.34 -7.36
CA GLU A 67 -4.07 -3.28 -7.39
C GLU A 67 -3.99 -4.28 -6.23
N SER A 68 -2.80 -4.76 -5.89
CA SER A 68 -2.59 -5.65 -4.75
C SER A 68 -3.00 -4.96 -3.44
N LEU A 69 -2.63 -3.68 -3.27
CA LEU A 69 -3.04 -2.88 -2.11
C LEU A 69 -4.52 -2.47 -2.13
N ARG A 70 -5.17 -2.43 -3.29
CA ARG A 70 -6.62 -2.21 -3.41
C ARG A 70 -7.40 -3.41 -2.87
N ILE A 71 -6.91 -4.62 -3.12
CA ILE A 71 -7.54 -5.87 -2.65
C ILE A 71 -7.16 -6.16 -1.20
N HIS A 72 -5.86 -6.02 -0.87
CA HIS A 72 -5.30 -6.32 0.44
C HIS A 72 -4.67 -5.06 1.04
N PRO A 73 -5.47 -4.14 1.59
CA PRO A 73 -4.93 -2.92 2.20
C PRO A 73 -4.11 -3.29 3.42
N VAL A 74 -2.91 -2.71 3.56
CA VAL A 74 -2.03 -3.04 4.70
C VAL A 74 -2.48 -2.32 5.98
N THR A 75 -3.15 -1.19 5.84
CA THR A 75 -3.73 -0.43 6.96
C THR A 75 -5.23 -0.39 6.81
N HIS A 76 -5.92 -1.11 7.69
CA HIS A 76 -7.37 -1.25 7.62
C HIS A 76 -8.12 -0.19 8.43
N LEU A 77 -7.53 0.35 9.51
CA LEU A 77 -8.24 1.19 10.47
C LEU A 77 -7.53 2.52 10.67
N LEU A 78 -8.20 3.62 10.32
CA LEU A 78 -7.75 4.97 10.63
C LEU A 78 -8.70 5.61 11.65
N PRO A 79 -8.34 5.60 12.95
CA PRO A 79 -9.14 6.28 13.96
C PRO A 79 -9.05 7.80 13.75
N ARG A 80 -10.21 8.45 13.84
CA ARG A 80 -10.42 9.89 13.84
C ARG A 80 -11.17 10.25 15.12
N ALA A 81 -10.95 11.47 15.60
CA ALA A 81 -11.71 12.03 16.71
C ALA A 81 -12.46 13.28 16.21
N CYS A 82 -13.77 13.32 16.40
CA CYS A 82 -14.57 14.48 16.03
C CYS A 82 -14.23 15.66 16.95
N ARG A 83 -13.70 16.73 16.35
CA ARG A 83 -13.32 17.96 17.07
C ARG A 83 -14.50 18.90 17.29
N VAL A 84 -15.49 18.83 16.41
CA VAL A 84 -16.74 19.59 16.44
C VAL A 84 -17.86 18.58 16.16
N GLU A 85 -19.04 18.85 16.70
CA GLU A 85 -20.24 18.11 16.37
C GLU A 85 -20.52 18.25 14.86
N CYS A 86 -20.70 17.13 14.18
CA CYS A 86 -20.91 17.11 12.73
C CYS A 86 -21.94 16.08 12.33
N GLU A 87 -22.66 16.36 11.24
CA GLU A 87 -23.62 15.43 10.66
C GLU A 87 -22.97 14.64 9.52
N VAL A 88 -23.12 13.32 9.53
CA VAL A 88 -22.65 12.41 8.47
C VAL A 88 -23.81 11.50 8.09
N ASP A 89 -24.25 11.55 6.84
CA ASP A 89 -25.37 10.74 6.32
C ASP A 89 -26.66 10.80 7.19
N GLY A 90 -26.97 11.97 7.75
CA GLY A 90 -28.13 12.18 8.61
C GLY A 90 -27.92 11.80 10.09
N TYR A 91 -26.73 11.32 10.45
CA TYR A 91 -26.36 10.99 11.83
C TYR A 91 -25.53 12.11 12.46
N THR A 92 -25.99 12.62 13.62
CA THR A 92 -25.24 13.58 14.42
C THR A 92 -24.14 12.87 15.21
N ILE A 93 -22.87 13.18 14.91
CA ILE A 93 -21.71 12.65 15.61
C ILE A 93 -21.28 13.65 16.69
N PRO A 94 -21.33 13.28 17.98
CA PRO A 94 -21.00 14.20 19.06
C PRO A 94 -19.50 14.51 19.11
N MET A 95 -19.18 15.68 19.67
CA MET A 95 -17.79 16.08 19.93
C MET A 95 -17.07 15.02 20.77
N LYS A 96 -15.81 14.73 20.45
CA LYS A 96 -14.95 13.67 21.03
C LYS A 96 -15.36 12.23 20.71
N ALA A 97 -16.37 12.00 19.87
CA ALA A 97 -16.62 10.65 19.35
C ALA A 97 -15.41 10.13 18.57
N LYS A 98 -15.09 8.85 18.77
CA LYS A 98 -14.07 8.13 17.98
C LYS A 98 -14.76 7.54 16.75
N VAL A 99 -14.36 8.00 15.58
CA VAL A 99 -14.84 7.52 14.28
C VAL A 99 -13.70 6.77 13.63
N THR A 100 -13.91 5.50 13.26
CA THR A 100 -12.87 4.72 12.57
C THR A 100 -13.23 4.61 11.10
N VAL A 101 -12.34 5.07 10.22
CA VAL A 101 -12.47 4.83 8.79
C VAL A 101 -11.85 3.48 8.48
N ILE A 102 -12.65 2.57 7.92
CA ILE A 102 -12.20 1.23 7.51
C ILE A 102 -12.02 1.22 6.00
N TYR A 103 -10.84 0.84 5.51
CA TYR A 103 -10.65 0.54 4.08
C TYR A 103 -10.90 -0.95 3.84
N GLY A 104 -11.93 -1.29 3.05
CA GLY A 104 -12.23 -2.67 2.66
C GLY A 104 -13.52 -3.29 3.22
N LEU A 105 -14.48 -2.48 3.67
CA LEU A 105 -15.87 -2.88 3.93
C LEU A 105 -16.82 -2.10 3.01
#